data_AF-A0AAD9XGZ1-F1
#
_entry.id   AF-A0AAD9XGZ1-F1
#
_cell.length_a   1.000
_cell.length_b   1.000
_cell.length_c   1.000
_cell.angle_alpha   90.00
_cell.angle_beta   90.00
_cell.angle_gamma   90.00
#
_symmetry.space_group_name_H-M   'P 1'
#
loop_
_entity.id
_entity.type
_entity.pdbx_description
1 polymer ?
#
loop_
_entity_poly.entity_id
_entity_poly.type
_entity_poly.pdbx_seq_one_letter_code
_entity_poly.pdbx_strand_id
1 'polypeptide(L)'
;MGSGWRFWQVRMVAKMRIRLRDSLKTLEGYWYEGKLTRHNHFDALAHIDDALNRVPVEFGDEDRLCFMASCFGHFLTLHREMKFFGGIIHWLLLRELHHNDPTDEMHFMLENRSVRFSKVEFCLIIGLRFGVVPETTMYAAVENGIHERYIPGAEEVSLEQIRGVVTGVEFGKAYDTFKLCLLYMLNWILMGVDERFKIPVWQFRLVEELDAFDAFP
;
A
#
# COMPACT_ATOMS: atom_id res chain seq x y z
N MET A 1 30.95 0.91 49.41
CA MET A 1 29.93 0.03 48.80
C MET A 1 29.43 0.69 47.52
N GLY A 2 29.83 0.24 46.33
CA GLY A 2 29.44 0.92 45.07
C GLY A 2 29.87 0.23 43.78
N SER A 3 30.70 -0.81 43.85
CA SER A 3 31.23 -1.55 42.70
C SER A 3 30.33 -2.68 42.18
N GLY A 4 29.36 -3.15 42.99
CA GLY A 4 28.47 -4.26 42.60
C GLY A 4 27.50 -3.90 41.47
N TRP A 5 26.87 -2.72 41.52
CA TRP A 5 25.80 -2.32 40.59
C TRP A 5 26.27 -2.14 39.14
N ARG A 6 27.48 -1.60 38.93
CA ARG A 6 28.05 -1.43 37.59
C ARG A 6 28.40 -2.78 36.93
N PHE A 7 28.86 -3.74 37.71
CA PHE A 7 29.22 -5.07 37.21
C PHE A 7 27.97 -5.87 36.75
N TRP A 8 26.85 -5.74 37.48
CA TRP A 8 25.57 -6.31 37.09
C TRP A 8 25.00 -5.65 35.83
N GLN A 9 25.03 -4.31 35.73
CA GLN A 9 24.60 -3.60 34.51
C GLN A 9 25.40 -4.02 33.27
N VAL A 10 26.72 -4.11 33.36
CA VAL A 10 27.58 -4.49 32.22
C VAL A 10 27.31 -5.94 31.78
N ARG A 11 27.14 -6.88 32.73
CA ARG A 11 26.78 -8.27 32.41
C ARG A 11 25.38 -8.40 31.83
N MET A 12 24.42 -7.61 32.30
CA MET A 12 23.05 -7.61 31.80
C MET A 12 23.01 -7.10 30.36
N VAL A 13 23.71 -5.99 30.08
CA VAL A 13 23.87 -5.43 28.74
C VAL A 13 24.58 -6.41 27.80
N ALA A 14 25.64 -7.08 28.26
CA ALA A 14 26.34 -8.08 27.44
C ALA A 14 25.47 -9.31 27.12
N LYS A 15 24.76 -9.87 28.11
CA LYS A 15 23.82 -10.99 27.91
C LYS A 15 22.63 -10.61 27.02
N MET A 16 22.12 -9.39 27.19
CA MET A 16 21.04 -8.85 26.36
C MET A 16 21.52 -8.67 24.92
N ARG A 17 22.74 -8.15 24.72
CA ARG A 17 23.34 -7.98 23.39
C ARG A 17 23.58 -9.31 22.66
N ILE A 18 23.96 -10.36 23.39
CA ILE A 18 24.09 -11.73 22.83
C ILE A 18 22.72 -12.28 22.44
N ARG A 19 21.73 -12.25 23.34
CA ARG A 19 20.37 -12.71 23.02
C ARG A 19 19.74 -11.93 21.86
N LEU A 20 20.01 -10.63 21.77
CA LEU A 20 19.52 -9.77 20.70
C LEU A 20 20.17 -10.14 19.36
N ARG A 21 21.48 -10.42 19.34
CA ARG A 21 22.16 -10.92 18.15
C ARG A 21 21.53 -12.23 17.66
N ASP A 22 21.25 -13.16 18.55
CA ASP A 22 20.67 -14.46 18.20
C ASP A 22 19.20 -14.34 17.71
N SER A 23 18.53 -13.21 18.02
CA SER A 23 17.18 -12.91 17.55
C SER A 23 17.11 -12.09 16.26
N LEU A 24 18.22 -11.59 15.73
CA LEU A 24 18.22 -10.86 14.45
C LEU A 24 18.09 -11.84 13.28
N LYS A 25 17.32 -11.46 12.26
CA LYS A 25 17.18 -12.24 11.02
C LYS A 25 18.52 -12.46 10.29
N THR A 26 19.42 -11.49 10.39
CA THR A 26 20.78 -11.55 9.84
C THR A 26 21.79 -11.15 10.92
N LEU A 27 22.81 -11.98 11.12
CA LEU A 27 23.87 -11.73 12.10
C LEU A 27 24.81 -10.62 11.61
N GLU A 28 25.20 -9.72 12.52
CA GLU A 28 26.24 -8.70 12.26
C GLU A 28 27.54 -9.38 11.81
N GLY A 29 27.95 -9.17 10.56
CA GLY A 29 29.17 -9.74 9.97
C GLY A 29 28.94 -10.56 8.70
N TYR A 30 27.69 -10.92 8.39
CA TYR A 30 27.33 -11.49 7.10
C TYR A 30 27.10 -10.36 6.10
N TRP A 31 27.77 -10.43 4.96
CA TRP A 31 27.54 -9.53 3.84
C TRP A 31 27.01 -10.36 2.67
N TYR A 32 25.94 -9.87 2.06
CA TYR A 32 25.35 -10.44 0.85
C TYR A 32 25.41 -9.36 -0.21
N GLU A 33 26.00 -9.67 -1.36
CA GLU A 33 25.94 -8.78 -2.51
C GLU A 33 24.66 -9.08 -3.28
N GLY A 34 23.62 -8.26 -3.06
CA GLY A 34 22.33 -8.39 -3.70
C GLY A 34 21.95 -7.09 -4.40
N LYS A 35 21.61 -7.17 -5.69
CA LYS A 35 21.00 -6.04 -6.40
C LYS A 35 19.54 -5.94 -5.98
N LEU A 36 19.21 -4.93 -5.17
CA LEU A 36 17.82 -4.56 -4.90
C LEU A 36 17.25 -3.88 -6.15
N THR A 37 16.52 -4.64 -6.97
CA THR A 37 15.75 -4.09 -8.09
C THR A 37 14.47 -3.42 -7.60
N ARG A 38 14.24 -2.21 -8.10
CA ARG A 38 13.09 -1.36 -7.78
C ARG A 38 11.83 -1.96 -8.40
N HIS A 39 10.94 -2.51 -7.58
CA HIS A 39 9.56 -2.81 -7.93
C HIS A 39 8.62 -2.03 -7.02
N ASN A 40 8.72 -0.69 -7.06
CA ASN A 40 7.71 0.16 -6.44
C ASN A 40 6.93 0.89 -7.53
N HIS A 41 5.63 0.96 -7.35
CA HIS A 41 4.71 1.60 -8.28
C HIS A 41 4.33 3.01 -7.82
N PHE A 42 5.05 3.59 -6.84
CA PHE A 42 4.75 4.92 -6.30
C PHE A 42 4.88 6.03 -7.33
N ASP A 43 5.75 5.88 -8.34
CA ASP A 43 5.82 6.83 -9.46
C ASP A 43 4.49 6.90 -10.24
N ALA A 44 3.67 5.85 -10.19
CA ALA A 44 2.35 5.82 -10.82
C ALA A 44 1.31 6.72 -10.11
N LEU A 45 1.62 7.29 -8.95
CA LEU A 45 0.81 8.35 -8.35
C LEU A 45 0.74 9.59 -9.25
N ALA A 46 1.77 9.83 -10.09
CA ALA A 46 1.72 10.88 -11.10
C ALA A 46 0.61 10.63 -12.13
N HIS A 47 0.35 9.36 -12.51
CA HIS A 47 -0.76 9.05 -13.42
C HIS A 47 -2.11 9.45 -12.84
N ILE A 48 -2.28 9.27 -11.53
CA ILE A 48 -3.51 9.66 -10.81
C ILE A 48 -3.61 11.18 -10.75
N ASP A 49 -2.54 11.88 -10.35
CA ASP A 49 -2.55 13.35 -10.29
C ASP A 49 -2.86 13.95 -11.68
N ASP A 50 -2.24 13.43 -12.73
CA ASP A 50 -2.48 13.84 -14.12
C ASP A 50 -3.90 13.51 -14.59
N ALA A 51 -4.46 12.36 -14.21
CA ALA A 51 -5.83 12.01 -14.55
C ALA A 51 -6.85 12.94 -13.90
N LEU A 52 -6.67 13.24 -12.62
CA LEU A 52 -7.53 14.17 -11.89
C LEU A 52 -7.41 15.60 -12.42
N ASN A 53 -6.24 16.01 -12.94
CA ASN A 53 -6.04 17.32 -13.56
C ASN A 53 -6.59 17.42 -14.99
N ARG A 54 -6.85 16.29 -15.66
CA ARG A 54 -7.45 16.24 -17.00
C ARG A 54 -8.98 16.28 -16.98
N VAL A 55 -9.61 16.21 -15.81
CA VAL A 55 -11.06 16.24 -15.70
C VAL A 55 -11.61 17.52 -16.33
N PRO A 56 -12.58 17.42 -17.27
CA PRO A 56 -13.18 18.59 -17.89
C PRO A 56 -13.73 19.59 -16.88
N VAL A 57 -13.54 20.89 -17.14
CA VAL A 57 -13.98 21.98 -16.25
C VAL A 57 -15.48 21.94 -15.94
N GLU A 58 -16.28 21.36 -16.86
CA GLU A 58 -17.72 21.13 -16.69
C GLU A 58 -18.08 20.20 -15.51
N PHE A 59 -17.18 19.29 -15.14
CA PHE A 59 -17.30 18.44 -13.95
C PHE A 59 -16.52 19.00 -12.75
N GLY A 60 -15.84 20.13 -12.94
CA GLY A 60 -15.11 20.87 -11.91
C GLY A 60 -14.01 20.05 -11.22
N ASP A 61 -13.58 20.54 -10.06
CA ASP A 61 -12.62 19.86 -9.19
C ASP A 61 -13.27 18.73 -8.35
N GLU A 62 -14.51 18.30 -8.63
CA GLU A 62 -15.24 17.35 -7.78
C GLU A 62 -14.51 16.01 -7.66
N ASP A 63 -14.05 15.44 -8.78
CA ASP A 63 -13.27 14.21 -8.82
C ASP A 63 -11.99 14.32 -7.96
N ARG A 64 -11.27 15.44 -8.09
CA ARG A 64 -10.04 15.70 -7.33
C ARG A 64 -10.34 15.87 -5.85
N LEU A 65 -11.37 16.63 -5.50
CA LEU A 65 -11.79 16.86 -4.11
C LEU A 65 -12.21 15.55 -3.45
N CYS A 66 -12.99 14.72 -4.13
CA CYS A 66 -13.37 13.39 -3.65
C CYS A 66 -12.16 12.46 -3.48
N PHE A 67 -11.23 12.46 -4.44
CA PHE A 67 -10.00 11.68 -4.29
C PHE A 67 -9.19 12.13 -3.08
N MET A 68 -8.99 13.44 -2.91
CA MET A 68 -8.26 14.00 -1.78
C MET A 68 -8.92 13.74 -0.43
N ALA A 69 -10.26 13.63 -0.40
CA ALA A 69 -11.04 13.30 0.79
C ALA A 69 -11.10 11.79 1.08
N SER A 70 -10.77 10.93 0.10
CA SER A 70 -10.77 9.47 0.27
C SER A 70 -9.63 8.98 1.17
N CYS A 71 -9.68 7.69 1.53
CA CYS A 71 -8.61 7.00 2.25
C CYS A 71 -7.23 7.13 1.58
N PHE A 72 -7.19 7.39 0.27
CA PHE A 72 -5.96 7.48 -0.51
C PHE A 72 -5.43 8.90 -0.73
N GLY A 73 -6.20 9.94 -0.39
CA GLY A 73 -5.84 11.33 -0.69
C GLY A 73 -4.47 11.75 -0.13
N HIS A 74 -4.10 11.23 1.04
CA HIS A 74 -2.82 11.52 1.67
C HIS A 74 -1.60 11.05 0.85
N PHE A 75 -1.73 10.01 0.03
CA PHE A 75 -0.65 9.58 -0.87
C PHE A 75 -0.38 10.61 -1.98
N LEU A 76 -1.41 11.31 -2.45
CA LEU A 76 -1.21 12.41 -3.41
C LEU A 76 -0.53 13.62 -2.76
N THR A 77 -0.69 13.85 -1.45
CA THR A 77 0.12 14.85 -0.76
C THR A 77 1.57 14.40 -0.65
N LEU A 78 1.78 13.13 -0.27
CA LEU A 78 3.11 12.59 0.01
C LEU A 78 3.97 12.34 -1.24
N HIS A 79 3.41 11.96 -2.38
CA HIS A 79 4.20 11.56 -3.56
C HIS A 79 5.11 12.67 -4.09
N ARG A 80 4.76 13.95 -3.86
CA ARG A 80 5.56 15.10 -4.28
C ARG A 80 6.84 15.25 -3.45
N GLU A 81 6.84 14.72 -2.24
CA GLU A 81 7.93 14.88 -1.26
C GLU A 81 8.65 13.56 -0.96
N MET A 82 7.98 12.43 -1.14
CA MET A 82 8.52 11.10 -0.84
C MET A 82 9.34 10.55 -2.01
N LYS A 83 10.63 10.34 -1.75
CA LYS A 83 11.48 9.50 -2.60
C LYS A 83 11.64 8.14 -1.96
N PHE A 84 11.40 7.08 -2.72
CA PHE A 84 11.65 5.72 -2.22
C PHE A 84 13.15 5.47 -2.10
N PHE A 85 13.60 5.13 -0.90
CA PHE A 85 14.99 4.76 -0.63
C PHE A 85 15.08 3.27 -0.27
N GLY A 86 15.30 2.44 -1.28
CA GLY A 86 15.42 0.98 -1.09
C GLY A 86 16.52 0.57 -0.12
N GLY A 87 17.60 1.36 -0.02
CA GLY A 87 18.63 1.17 0.98
C GLY A 87 18.10 1.27 2.41
N ILE A 88 17.25 2.26 2.72
CA ILE A 88 16.65 2.40 4.06
C ILE A 88 15.78 1.20 4.38
N ILE A 89 14.94 0.75 3.44
CA ILE A 89 14.11 -0.45 3.62
C ILE A 89 14.97 -1.68 3.87
N HIS A 90 16.03 -1.87 3.09
CA HIS A 90 16.96 -2.96 3.29
C HIS A 90 17.63 -2.92 4.67
N TRP A 91 18.16 -1.76 5.09
CA TRP A 91 18.75 -1.58 6.41
C TRP A 91 17.75 -1.81 7.55
N LEU A 92 16.49 -1.45 7.35
CA LEU A 92 15.42 -1.73 8.29
C LEU A 92 15.16 -3.24 8.40
N LEU A 93 15.06 -3.94 7.27
CA LEU A 93 14.84 -5.39 7.22
C LEU A 93 15.99 -6.19 7.85
N LEU A 94 17.24 -5.73 7.74
CA LEU A 94 18.37 -6.37 8.44
C LEU A 94 18.27 -6.28 9.98
N ARG A 95 17.44 -5.38 10.49
CA ARG A 95 17.18 -5.19 11.92
C ARG A 95 15.88 -5.86 12.38
N GLU A 96 15.26 -6.65 11.52
CA GLU A 96 14.08 -7.45 11.86
C GLU A 96 14.45 -8.50 12.92
N LEU A 97 13.62 -8.58 13.95
CA LEU A 97 13.68 -9.56 15.03
C LEU A 97 12.85 -10.79 14.63
N HIS A 98 13.47 -11.95 14.71
CA HIS A 98 12.84 -13.24 14.45
C HIS A 98 12.11 -13.74 15.71
N HIS A 99 10.86 -14.14 15.52
CA HIS A 99 10.09 -14.84 16.53
C HIS A 99 9.93 -16.31 16.13
N ASN A 100 9.97 -17.20 17.13
CA ASN A 100 9.81 -18.64 16.88
C ASN A 100 8.38 -19.01 16.51
N ASP A 101 7.40 -18.20 16.94
CA ASP A 101 5.99 -18.39 16.66
C ASP A 101 5.56 -17.50 15.48
N PRO A 102 4.67 -17.99 14.60
CA PRO A 102 4.10 -17.17 13.55
C PRO A 102 3.30 -16.03 14.16
N THR A 103 3.68 -14.81 13.85
CA THR A 103 2.97 -13.59 14.24
C THR A 103 2.64 -12.79 12.98
N ASP A 104 1.51 -12.10 12.99
CA ASP A 104 1.13 -11.14 11.94
C ASP A 104 1.81 -9.77 12.13
N GLU A 105 3.02 -9.77 12.71
CA GLU A 105 3.74 -8.58 13.13
C GLU A 105 5.21 -8.68 12.74
N MET A 106 5.78 -7.56 12.33
CA MET A 106 7.21 -7.38 12.15
C MET A 106 7.75 -6.55 13.31
N HIS A 107 8.81 -7.01 13.96
CA HIS A 107 9.48 -6.27 15.02
C HIS A 107 10.87 -5.88 14.56
N PHE A 108 11.23 -4.61 14.71
CA PHE A 108 12.51 -4.07 14.28
C PHE A 108 13.28 -3.48 15.46
N MET A 109 14.58 -3.76 15.53
CA MET A 109 15.45 -3.16 16.54
C MET A 109 16.03 -1.84 16.06
N LEU A 110 15.53 -0.72 16.59
CA LEU A 110 16.00 0.63 16.26
C LEU A 110 16.46 1.35 17.53
N GLU A 111 17.71 1.80 17.58
CA GLU A 111 18.30 2.52 18.72
C GLU A 111 18.05 1.85 20.10
N ASN A 112 18.19 0.52 20.15
CA ASN A 112 17.90 -0.32 21.33
C ASN A 112 16.42 -0.35 21.77
N ARG A 113 15.49 0.02 20.88
CA ARG A 113 14.05 -0.11 21.07
C ARG A 113 13.48 -1.09 20.06
N SER A 114 12.58 -1.96 20.52
CA SER A 114 11.76 -2.77 19.61
C SER A 114 10.63 -1.90 19.08
N VAL A 115 10.56 -1.75 17.77
CA VAL A 115 9.48 -1.05 17.05
C VAL A 115 8.65 -2.10 16.34
N ARG A 116 7.34 -2.07 16.59
CA ARG A 116 6.38 -3.02 16.03
C ARG A 116 5.70 -2.43 14.80
N PHE A 117 5.57 -3.24 13.76
CA PHE A 117 4.75 -2.97 12.58
C PHE A 117 3.81 -4.16 12.38
N SER A 118 2.52 -3.94 12.67
CA SER A 118 1.47 -4.95 12.55
C SER A 118 0.46 -4.55 11.49
N LYS A 119 -0.55 -5.41 11.31
CA LYS A 119 -1.75 -5.11 10.50
C LYS A 119 -2.41 -3.78 10.87
N VAL A 120 -2.36 -3.36 12.14
CA VAL A 120 -2.95 -2.09 12.59
C VAL A 120 -2.23 -0.91 11.96
N GLU A 121 -0.90 -0.86 12.04
CA GLU A 121 -0.10 0.20 11.42
C GLU A 121 -0.21 0.17 9.90
N PHE A 122 -0.26 -1.03 9.30
CA PHE A 122 -0.47 -1.19 7.86
C PHE A 122 -1.81 -0.58 7.41
N CYS A 123 -2.92 -0.93 8.06
CA CYS A 123 -4.25 -0.40 7.74
C CYS A 123 -4.36 1.10 7.97
N LEU A 124 -3.70 1.62 9.01
CA LEU A 124 -3.62 3.06 9.23
C LEU A 124 -2.90 3.79 8.09
N ILE A 125 -1.85 3.19 7.51
CA ILE A 125 -1.12 3.76 6.37
C ILE A 125 -1.93 3.68 5.09
N ILE A 126 -2.54 2.54 4.76
CA ILE A 126 -3.29 2.40 3.50
C ILE A 126 -4.68 3.05 3.56
N GLY A 127 -5.18 3.36 4.76
CA GLY A 127 -6.50 3.95 4.99
C GLY A 127 -7.68 3.00 4.78
N LEU A 128 -7.41 1.72 4.53
CA LEU A 128 -8.41 0.67 4.35
C LEU A 128 -8.67 -0.08 5.66
N ARG A 129 -9.84 -0.69 5.76
CA ARG A 129 -10.20 -1.51 6.92
C ARG A 129 -9.48 -2.86 6.84
N PHE A 130 -9.44 -3.54 7.98
CA PHE A 130 -9.00 -4.92 8.08
C PHE A 130 -10.16 -5.77 8.55
N GLY A 131 -10.36 -6.94 7.95
CA GLY A 131 -11.35 -7.88 8.43
C GLY A 131 -11.52 -9.11 7.59
N VAL A 132 -12.62 -9.82 7.85
CA VAL A 132 -13.02 -10.98 7.05
C VAL A 132 -13.66 -10.46 5.77
N VAL A 133 -13.06 -10.81 4.63
CA VAL A 133 -13.62 -10.49 3.31
C VAL A 133 -15.00 -11.14 3.20
N PRO A 134 -16.07 -10.36 2.95
CA PRO A 134 -17.41 -10.91 2.78
C PRO A 134 -17.49 -11.77 1.52
N GLU A 135 -18.54 -12.56 1.38
CA GLU A 135 -18.73 -13.38 0.18
C GLU A 135 -18.90 -12.49 -1.06
N THR A 136 -17.91 -12.52 -1.96
CA THR A 136 -17.84 -11.58 -3.10
C THR A 136 -18.67 -12.02 -4.30
N THR A 137 -19.22 -13.24 -4.28
CA THR A 137 -20.03 -13.83 -5.37
C THR A 137 -21.34 -13.09 -5.61
N MET A 138 -21.83 -12.35 -4.62
CA MET A 138 -23.08 -11.57 -4.71
C MET A 138 -22.90 -10.22 -5.42
N TYR A 139 -21.67 -9.75 -5.60
CA TYR A 139 -21.42 -8.46 -6.25
C TYR A 139 -21.38 -8.64 -7.77
N ALA A 140 -22.51 -8.35 -8.40
CA ALA A 140 -22.62 -8.26 -9.85
C ALA A 140 -22.12 -6.91 -10.38
N ALA A 141 -21.65 -6.92 -11.63
CA ALA A 141 -21.39 -5.71 -12.39
C ALA A 141 -22.62 -4.79 -12.42
N VAL A 142 -22.39 -3.48 -12.33
CA VAL A 142 -23.44 -2.48 -12.54
C VAL A 142 -23.66 -2.34 -14.04
N GLU A 143 -24.91 -2.46 -14.49
CA GLU A 143 -25.27 -2.18 -15.89
C GLU A 143 -24.86 -0.75 -16.25
N ASN A 144 -24.23 -0.59 -17.41
CA ASN A 144 -23.63 0.66 -17.86
C ASN A 144 -22.66 1.24 -16.83
N GLY A 145 -21.94 0.40 -16.07
CA GLY A 145 -20.93 0.79 -15.07
C GLY A 145 -19.61 1.28 -15.68
N ILE A 146 -18.68 1.78 -14.86
CA ILE A 146 -17.38 2.32 -15.34
C ILE A 146 -16.61 1.34 -16.24
N HIS A 147 -16.70 0.04 -15.99
CA HIS A 147 -16.04 -0.98 -16.81
C HIS A 147 -16.61 -1.04 -18.22
N GLU A 148 -17.94 -0.99 -18.39
CA GLU A 148 -18.58 -0.96 -19.71
C GLU A 148 -18.40 0.39 -20.41
N ARG A 149 -18.48 1.51 -19.67
CA ARG A 149 -18.36 2.87 -20.24
C ARG A 149 -16.99 3.13 -20.84
N TYR A 150 -15.92 2.66 -20.20
CA TYR A 150 -14.55 2.96 -20.62
C TYR A 150 -13.81 1.77 -21.24
N ILE A 151 -14.30 0.56 -21.05
CA ILE A 151 -13.68 -0.67 -21.57
C ILE A 151 -14.79 -1.58 -22.17
N PRO A 152 -15.52 -1.09 -23.18
CA PRO A 152 -16.68 -1.79 -23.72
C PRO A 152 -16.29 -3.13 -24.35
N GLY A 153 -17.11 -4.16 -24.12
CA GLY A 153 -16.96 -5.49 -24.73
C GLY A 153 -15.87 -6.37 -24.14
N ALA A 154 -15.23 -5.97 -23.04
CA ALA A 154 -14.29 -6.81 -22.33
C ALA A 154 -15.01 -7.80 -21.39
N GLU A 155 -14.79 -9.10 -21.57
CA GLU A 155 -15.24 -10.12 -20.63
C GLU A 155 -14.48 -10.03 -19.29
N GLU A 156 -13.18 -9.75 -19.35
CA GLU A 156 -12.33 -9.53 -18.19
C GLU A 156 -11.45 -8.30 -18.39
N VAL A 157 -11.48 -7.39 -17.43
CA VAL A 157 -10.68 -6.17 -17.47
C VAL A 157 -9.33 -6.38 -16.79
N SER A 158 -8.23 -6.15 -17.50
CA SER A 158 -6.89 -6.17 -16.90
C SER A 158 -6.49 -4.83 -16.30
N LEU A 159 -5.53 -4.85 -15.39
CA LEU A 159 -4.92 -3.65 -14.82
C LEU A 159 -4.21 -2.80 -15.88
N GLU A 160 -3.65 -3.42 -16.93
CA GLU A 160 -3.11 -2.72 -18.10
C GLU A 160 -4.17 -1.85 -18.79
N GLN A 161 -5.39 -2.38 -18.98
CA GLN A 161 -6.48 -1.63 -19.59
C GLN A 161 -6.91 -0.47 -18.68
N ILE A 162 -7.01 -0.70 -17.36
CA ILE A 162 -7.29 0.37 -16.38
C ILE A 162 -6.22 1.46 -16.46
N ARG A 163 -4.93 1.10 -16.50
CA ARG A 163 -3.84 2.06 -16.66
C ARG A 163 -4.01 2.86 -17.95
N GLY A 164 -4.27 2.19 -19.07
CA GLY A 164 -4.50 2.84 -20.36
C GLY A 164 -5.59 3.89 -20.29
N VAL A 165 -6.73 3.56 -19.67
CA VAL A 165 -7.84 4.49 -19.46
C VAL A 165 -7.42 5.66 -18.56
N VAL A 166 -6.84 5.39 -17.39
CA VAL A 166 -6.40 6.42 -16.44
C VAL A 166 -5.42 7.39 -17.10
N THR A 167 -4.47 6.90 -17.89
CA THR A 167 -3.41 7.75 -18.50
C THR A 167 -3.82 8.43 -19.80
N GLY A 168 -4.80 7.90 -20.54
CA GLY A 168 -5.01 8.25 -21.95
C GLY A 168 -6.40 8.73 -22.33
N VAL A 169 -7.39 8.62 -21.43
CA VAL A 169 -8.79 8.96 -21.75
C VAL A 169 -9.22 10.24 -21.04
N GLU A 170 -10.03 11.05 -21.73
CA GLU A 170 -10.81 12.12 -21.14
C GLU A 170 -12.16 11.59 -20.67
N PHE A 171 -12.52 11.85 -19.42
CA PHE A 171 -13.72 11.30 -18.80
C PHE A 171 -14.92 12.21 -19.06
N GLY A 172 -15.96 11.66 -19.70
CA GLY A 172 -17.20 12.40 -20.02
C GLY A 172 -18.28 12.39 -18.92
N LYS A 173 -17.96 11.96 -17.69
CA LYS A 173 -18.91 11.87 -16.59
C LYS A 173 -18.22 12.14 -15.25
N ALA A 174 -18.85 12.95 -14.41
CA ALA A 174 -18.37 13.24 -13.07
C ALA A 174 -18.20 11.96 -12.23
N TYR A 175 -17.19 11.95 -11.36
CA TYR A 175 -16.82 10.85 -10.45
C TYR A 175 -16.16 9.64 -11.13
N ASP A 176 -16.21 9.51 -12.45
CA ASP A 176 -15.68 8.31 -13.11
C ASP A 176 -14.14 8.26 -13.08
N THR A 177 -13.49 9.42 -13.17
CA THR A 177 -12.03 9.54 -13.00
C THR A 177 -11.62 9.10 -11.61
N PHE A 178 -12.32 9.61 -10.58
CA PHE A 178 -12.09 9.27 -9.18
C PHE A 178 -12.21 7.75 -8.96
N LYS A 179 -13.29 7.13 -9.42
CA LYS A 179 -13.55 5.68 -9.26
C LYS A 179 -12.46 4.82 -9.90
N LEU A 180 -12.02 5.16 -11.11
CA LEU A 180 -10.94 4.43 -11.78
C LEU A 180 -9.59 4.66 -11.11
N CYS A 181 -9.33 5.86 -10.58
CA CYS A 181 -8.14 6.14 -9.80
C CYS A 181 -8.12 5.31 -8.50
N LEU A 182 -9.25 5.10 -7.82
CA LEU A 182 -9.34 4.20 -6.66
C LEU A 182 -8.95 2.76 -7.03
N LEU A 183 -9.52 2.21 -8.11
CA LEU A 183 -9.19 0.86 -8.59
C LEU A 183 -7.72 0.72 -8.98
N TYR A 184 -7.21 1.70 -9.72
CA TYR A 184 -5.82 1.71 -10.17
C TYR A 184 -4.86 1.77 -8.98
N MET A 185 -5.13 2.64 -8.01
CA MET A 185 -4.32 2.76 -6.81
C MET A 185 -4.33 1.48 -5.96
N LEU A 186 -5.51 0.93 -5.70
CA LEU A 186 -5.67 -0.29 -4.91
C LEU A 186 -4.84 -1.42 -5.52
N ASN A 187 -5.01 -1.69 -6.81
CA ASN A 187 -4.40 -2.88 -7.43
C ASN A 187 -2.93 -2.66 -7.80
N TRP A 188 -2.60 -1.55 -8.46
CA TRP A 188 -1.24 -1.32 -8.96
C TRP A 188 -0.27 -0.86 -7.87
N ILE A 189 -0.70 0.06 -7.02
CA ILE A 189 0.20 0.72 -6.08
C ILE A 189 0.25 -0.04 -4.74
N LEU A 190 -0.91 -0.33 -4.17
CA LEU A 190 -0.98 -0.94 -2.83
C LEU A 190 -0.79 -2.45 -2.88
N MET A 191 -1.48 -3.15 -3.78
CA MET A 191 -1.36 -4.60 -3.91
C MET A 191 -0.14 -5.04 -4.74
N GLY A 192 0.39 -4.15 -5.59
CA GLY A 192 1.59 -4.43 -6.41
C GLY A 192 1.41 -5.60 -7.37
N VAL A 193 0.19 -5.79 -7.89
CA VAL A 193 -0.10 -6.89 -8.82
C VAL A 193 0.44 -6.59 -10.21
N ASP A 194 0.61 -7.64 -11.02
CA ASP A 194 1.08 -7.51 -12.42
C ASP A 194 0.05 -6.84 -13.33
N GLU A 195 0.51 -6.23 -14.44
CA GLU A 195 -0.36 -5.54 -15.41
C GLU A 195 -1.42 -6.47 -16.04
N ARG A 196 -1.13 -7.76 -16.14
CA ARG A 196 -2.05 -8.77 -16.68
C ARG A 196 -3.11 -9.21 -15.68
N PHE A 197 -3.01 -8.79 -14.42
CA PHE A 197 -3.97 -9.12 -13.38
C PHE A 197 -5.36 -8.66 -13.79
N LYS A 198 -6.33 -9.58 -13.66
CA LYS A 198 -7.73 -9.34 -13.99
C LYS A 198 -8.44 -8.78 -12.77
N ILE A 199 -8.98 -7.57 -12.92
CA ILE A 199 -9.70 -6.91 -11.85
C ILE A 199 -11.01 -7.65 -11.60
N PRO A 200 -11.25 -8.16 -10.38
CA PRO A 200 -12.48 -8.84 -10.06
C PRO A 200 -13.69 -7.91 -10.20
N VAL A 201 -14.80 -8.44 -10.74
CA VAL A 201 -16.06 -7.70 -10.95
C VAL A 201 -16.55 -6.99 -9.68
N TRP A 202 -16.39 -7.63 -8.52
CA TRP A 202 -16.83 -7.05 -7.25
C TRP A 202 -16.13 -5.73 -6.91
N GLN A 203 -14.88 -5.52 -7.35
CA GLN A 203 -14.20 -4.24 -7.11
C GLN A 203 -14.82 -3.11 -7.94
N PHE A 204 -15.23 -3.38 -9.18
CA PHE A 204 -15.98 -2.40 -9.99
C PHE A 204 -17.31 -2.05 -9.33
N ARG A 205 -17.99 -3.04 -8.72
CA ARG A 205 -19.21 -2.78 -7.97
C ARG A 205 -18.96 -1.89 -6.75
N LEU A 206 -17.88 -2.13 -6.00
CA LEU A 206 -17.55 -1.31 -4.83
C LEU A 206 -17.28 0.15 -5.19
N VAL A 207 -16.54 0.45 -6.25
CA VAL A 207 -16.27 1.85 -6.59
C VAL A 207 -17.49 2.57 -7.19
N GLU A 208 -18.50 1.84 -7.66
CA GLU A 208 -19.80 2.44 -7.98
C GLU A 208 -20.63 2.76 -6.72
N GLU A 209 -20.32 2.12 -5.58
CA GLU A 209 -20.97 2.30 -4.27
C GLU A 209 -19.92 2.70 -3.20
N LEU A 210 -19.49 3.96 -3.22
CA LEU A 210 -18.35 4.44 -2.42
C LEU A 210 -18.46 4.18 -0.91
N ASP A 211 -19.67 4.27 -0.34
CA ASP A 211 -19.90 3.91 1.07
C ASP A 211 -19.57 2.43 1.35
N ALA A 212 -19.85 1.55 0.38
CA ALA A 212 -19.50 0.14 0.47
C ALA A 212 -17.99 -0.06 0.30
N PHE A 213 -17.33 0.71 -0.56
CA PHE A 213 -15.87 0.70 -0.71
C PHE A 213 -15.17 1.07 0.61
N ASP A 214 -15.57 2.17 1.25
CA ASP A 214 -14.97 2.63 2.51
C ASP A 214 -15.27 1.71 3.71
N ALA A 215 -16.35 0.94 3.62
CA ALA A 215 -16.72 -0.06 4.61
C ALA A 215 -16.06 -1.43 4.38
N PHE A 216 -15.46 -1.66 3.20
CA PHE A 216 -14.92 -2.97 2.81
C PHE A 216 -13.63 -3.31 3.58
N PRO A 217 -13.50 -4.54 4.12
CA PRO A 217 -12.37 -4.98 4.94
C PRO A 217 -11.13 -5.46 4.16
#